data_AF-A0AAW6XKB6-F1
#
_entry.id   AF-A0AAW6XKB6-F1
#
_cell.length_a   1.000
_cell.length_b   1.000
_cell.length_c   1.000
_cell.angle_alpha   90.00
_cell.angle_beta   90.00
_cell.angle_gamma   90.00
#
_symmetry.space_group_name_H-M   'P 1'
#
loop_
_entity.id
_entity.type
_entity.pdbx_description
1 polymer ?
#
loop_
_entity_poly.entity_id
_entity_poly.type
_entity_poly.pdbx_seq_one_letter_code
_entity_poly.pdbx_strand_id
1 'polypeptide(L)'
;MTIGEALKQTRKSMKLSQTEMAGDVLSTSYYSKIERGLNDIQTQDLIDLLKQHGLQASIFLERIENEDSENDLAHKNLIWQKQLEDAYYHQQIERLEDLKIEIGKYKNQSQNIFNLYALVVFSIASLKKQIDQISENIKRQVRQIVFDSDEWSESTLQIFAMTMMIYAPEDMDFLINSIFRTYRHNVSNLSGRLQERDCQEVCVNNLSR
;
A
#
# COMPACT_ATOMS: atom_id res chain seq x y z
N MET A 1 12.45 -13.38 9.14
CA MET A 1 12.64 -13.48 10.60
C MET A 1 11.34 -13.91 11.27
N THR A 2 11.38 -14.82 12.24
CA THR A 2 10.20 -15.23 13.02
C THR A 2 9.93 -14.30 14.22
N ILE A 3 8.71 -14.35 14.78
CA ILE A 3 8.37 -13.60 16.01
C ILE A 3 9.34 -13.95 17.16
N GLY A 4 9.70 -15.22 17.33
CA GLY A 4 10.64 -15.66 18.36
C GLY A 4 12.04 -15.08 18.21
N GLU A 5 12.53 -14.97 16.96
CA GLU A 5 13.81 -14.34 16.65
C GLU A 5 13.78 -12.83 16.93
N ALA A 6 12.70 -12.15 16.54
CA ALA A 6 12.51 -10.72 16.79
C ALA A 6 12.43 -10.41 18.30
N LEU A 7 11.72 -11.25 19.08
CA LEU A 7 11.67 -11.16 20.53
C LEU A 7 13.07 -11.35 21.15
N LYS A 8 13.84 -12.32 20.65
CA LYS A 8 15.22 -12.56 21.10
C LYS A 8 16.15 -11.38 20.82
N GLN A 9 16.05 -10.78 19.64
CA GLN A 9 16.83 -9.59 19.31
C GLN A 9 16.46 -8.41 20.21
N THR A 10 15.15 -8.18 20.40
CA THR A 10 14.62 -7.10 21.25
C THR A 10 15.07 -7.26 22.70
N ARG A 11 14.96 -8.47 23.26
CA ARG A 11 15.46 -8.77 24.60
C ARG A 11 16.94 -8.45 24.73
N LYS A 12 17.75 -8.90 23.77
CA LYS A 12 19.20 -8.66 23.78
C LYS A 12 19.55 -7.18 23.67
N SER A 13 18.84 -6.40 22.86
CA SER A 13 19.09 -4.96 22.74
C SER A 13 18.74 -4.20 24.02
N MET A 14 17.72 -4.66 24.75
CA MET A 14 17.35 -4.16 26.08
C MET A 14 18.24 -4.72 27.20
N LYS A 15 19.21 -5.60 26.89
CA LYS A 15 20.11 -6.27 27.84
C LYS A 15 19.38 -7.08 28.93
N LEU A 16 18.20 -7.62 28.60
CA LEU A 16 17.39 -8.42 29.51
C LEU A 16 17.75 -9.91 29.42
N SER A 17 17.66 -10.61 30.54
CA SER A 17 17.60 -12.07 30.60
C SER A 17 16.24 -12.59 30.10
N GLN A 18 16.15 -13.88 29.79
CA GLN A 18 14.88 -14.49 29.39
C GLN A 18 13.82 -14.38 30.50
N THR A 19 14.23 -14.44 31.76
CA THR A 19 13.34 -14.27 32.91
C THR A 19 12.80 -12.85 33.00
N GLU A 20 13.66 -11.84 32.86
CA GLU A 20 13.24 -10.43 32.91
C GLU A 20 12.34 -10.06 31.73
N MET A 21 12.61 -10.61 30.54
CA MET A 21 11.76 -10.39 29.38
C MET A 21 10.39 -11.05 29.55
N ALA A 22 10.35 -12.30 30.00
CA ALA A 22 9.11 -13.05 30.19
C ALA A 22 8.20 -12.40 31.26
N GLY A 23 8.81 -11.84 32.31
CA GLY A 23 8.12 -11.14 33.39
C GLY A 23 6.99 -11.98 34.00
N ASP A 24 5.84 -11.35 34.20
CA ASP A 24 4.65 -12.00 34.73
C ASP A 24 3.73 -12.56 33.62
N VAL A 25 4.05 -12.30 32.36
CA VAL A 25 3.24 -12.71 31.20
C VAL A 25 3.47 -14.18 30.88
N LEU A 26 4.73 -14.62 30.86
CA LEU A 26 5.10 -15.98 30.45
C LEU A 26 6.07 -16.60 31.45
N SER A 27 6.06 -17.94 31.54
CA SER A 27 7.15 -18.63 32.22
C SER A 27 8.46 -18.54 31.41
N THR A 28 9.61 -18.41 32.07
CA THR A 28 10.93 -18.37 31.42
C THR A 28 11.15 -19.56 30.48
N SER A 29 10.70 -20.76 30.87
CA SER A 29 10.82 -21.97 30.06
C SER A 29 10.02 -21.89 28.77
N TYR A 30 8.79 -21.37 28.84
CA TYR A 30 7.93 -21.18 27.67
C TYR A 30 8.47 -20.08 26.74
N TYR A 31 8.87 -18.93 27.29
CA TYR A 31 9.52 -17.86 26.53
C TYR A 31 10.81 -18.34 25.84
N SER A 32 11.63 -19.14 26.53
CA SER A 32 12.84 -19.75 25.94
C SER A 32 12.56 -20.72 24.79
N LYS A 33 11.39 -21.38 24.78
CA LYS A 33 10.95 -22.22 23.65
C LYS A 33 10.49 -21.36 22.48
N ILE A 34 9.80 -20.25 22.73
CA ILE A 34 9.40 -19.27 21.72
C ILE A 34 10.64 -18.69 21.01
N GLU A 35 11.65 -18.22 21.74
CA GLU A 35 12.90 -17.70 21.14
C GLU A 35 13.68 -18.72 20.28
N ARG A 36 13.38 -20.02 20.45
CA ARG A 36 13.98 -21.11 19.70
C ARG A 36 13.08 -21.65 18.58
N GLY A 37 11.90 -21.07 18.37
CA GLY A 37 10.92 -21.55 17.39
C GLY A 37 10.33 -22.92 17.73
N LEU A 38 10.39 -23.35 19.00
CA LEU A 38 9.85 -24.64 19.44
C LEU A 38 8.37 -24.55 19.83
N ASN A 39 7.91 -23.35 20.19
CA ASN A 39 6.53 -23.04 20.53
C ASN A 39 6.13 -21.72 19.86
N ASP A 40 4.89 -21.63 19.42
CA ASP A 40 4.26 -20.36 19.05
C ASP A 40 3.89 -19.56 20.31
N ILE A 41 3.71 -18.25 20.12
CA ILE A 41 3.18 -17.34 21.14
C ILE A 41 1.75 -16.96 20.77
N GLN A 42 0.84 -16.93 21.75
CA GLN A 42 -0.52 -16.44 21.51
C GLN A 42 -0.49 -14.93 21.29
N THR A 43 -1.38 -14.42 20.42
CA THR A 43 -1.42 -12.99 20.08
C THR A 43 -1.60 -12.10 21.32
N GLN A 44 -2.44 -12.53 22.27
CA GLN A 44 -2.66 -11.78 23.51
C GLN A 44 -1.39 -11.71 24.37
N ASP A 45 -0.70 -12.85 24.55
CA ASP A 45 0.56 -12.90 25.29
C ASP A 45 1.64 -12.03 24.63
N LEU A 46 1.71 -12.02 23.29
CA LEU A 46 2.63 -11.15 22.56
C LEU A 46 2.33 -9.67 22.83
N ILE A 47 1.07 -9.27 22.75
CA ILE A 47 0.66 -7.88 22.99
C ILE A 47 0.98 -7.47 24.44
N ASP A 48 0.68 -8.33 25.41
CA ASP A 48 0.90 -8.03 26.82
C ASP A 48 2.39 -8.00 27.19
N LEU A 49 3.18 -8.93 26.63
CA LEU A 49 4.64 -8.92 26.73
C LEU A 49 5.25 -7.62 26.18
N LEU A 50 4.83 -7.19 24.99
CA LEU A 50 5.31 -5.95 24.38
C LEU A 50 4.91 -4.72 25.21
N LYS A 51 3.66 -4.65 25.68
CA LYS A 51 3.18 -3.56 26.54
C LYS A 51 3.95 -3.46 27.85
N GLN A 52 4.24 -4.60 28.50
CA GLN A 52 5.00 -4.65 29.76
C GLN A 52 6.36 -3.96 29.61
N HIS A 53 6.98 -4.06 28.43
CA HIS A 53 8.28 -3.47 28.12
C HIS A 53 8.21 -2.14 27.37
N GLY A 54 7.01 -1.52 27.29
CA GLY A 54 6.81 -0.23 26.63
C GLY A 54 6.98 -0.24 25.11
N LEU A 55 6.87 -1.41 24.48
CA LEU A 55 7.05 -1.60 23.05
C LEU A 55 5.70 -1.47 22.31
N GLN A 56 5.71 -0.74 21.20
CA GLN A 56 4.54 -0.65 20.33
C GLN A 56 4.49 -1.85 19.39
N ALA A 57 3.35 -2.55 19.37
CA ALA A 57 3.17 -3.75 18.54
C ALA A 57 3.36 -3.47 17.04
N SER A 58 2.89 -2.31 16.55
CA SER A 58 3.09 -1.88 15.16
C SER A 58 4.57 -1.82 14.77
N ILE A 59 5.39 -1.15 15.58
CA ILE A 59 6.84 -1.00 15.34
C ILE A 59 7.55 -2.36 15.44
N PHE A 60 7.12 -3.21 16.36
CA PHE A 60 7.70 -4.55 16.50
C PHE A 60 7.40 -5.42 15.26
N LEU A 61 6.16 -5.41 14.77
CA LEU A 61 5.74 -6.18 13.61
C LEU A 61 6.37 -5.66 12.31
N GLU A 62 6.54 -4.36 12.16
CA GLU A 62 7.21 -3.75 11.00
C GLU A 62 8.65 -4.29 10.81
N ARG A 63 9.38 -4.57 11.91
CA ARG A 63 10.72 -5.18 11.83
C ARG A 63 10.70 -6.61 11.31
N ILE A 64 9.64 -7.36 11.63
CA ILE A 64 9.44 -8.73 11.16
C ILE A 64 9.08 -8.71 9.67
N GLU A 65 8.21 -7.78 9.28
CA GLU A 65 7.79 -7.60 7.89
C GLU A 65 8.94 -7.17 6.97
N ASN A 66 9.89 -6.36 7.46
CA ASN A 66 10.96 -5.79 6.62
C ASN A 66 12.14 -6.74 6.33
N GLU A 67 12.41 -7.76 7.15
CA GLU A 67 13.57 -8.66 6.93
C GLU A 67 13.29 -9.81 5.94
N ASP A 68 12.04 -10.25 5.78
CA ASP A 68 11.66 -11.28 4.79
C ASP A 68 11.21 -10.67 3.44
N SER A 69 11.03 -9.35 3.37
CA SER A 69 10.33 -8.71 2.25
C SER A 69 11.19 -8.13 1.12
N GLU A 70 12.51 -8.06 1.28
CA GLU A 70 13.39 -7.59 0.18
C GLU A 70 13.32 -8.49 -1.07
N ASN A 71 12.81 -9.72 -0.95
CA ASN A 71 12.54 -10.63 -2.07
C ASN A 71 11.06 -10.98 -2.27
N ASP A 72 10.15 -10.54 -1.37
CA ASP A 72 8.72 -10.74 -1.58
C ASP A 72 8.17 -9.68 -2.54
N LEU A 73 7.76 -10.16 -3.70
CA LEU A 73 7.23 -9.34 -4.77
C LEU A 73 5.86 -8.73 -4.42
N ALA A 74 5.08 -9.39 -3.55
CA ALA A 74 3.80 -8.85 -3.08
C ALA A 74 4.04 -7.63 -2.16
N HIS A 75 4.97 -7.75 -1.21
CA HIS A 75 5.37 -6.62 -0.36
C HIS A 75 5.97 -5.46 -1.17
N LYS A 76 6.86 -5.75 -2.14
CA LYS A 76 7.38 -4.72 -3.07
C LYS A 76 6.26 -3.99 -3.81
N ASN A 77 5.26 -4.72 -4.30
CA ASN A 77 4.11 -4.13 -4.98
C ASN A 77 3.38 -3.12 -4.07
N LEU A 78 3.14 -3.48 -2.81
CA LEU A 78 2.51 -2.58 -1.83
C LEU A 78 3.35 -1.31 -1.58
N ILE A 79 4.67 -1.43 -1.45
CA ILE A 79 5.56 -0.28 -1.28
C ILE A 79 5.52 0.62 -2.52
N TRP A 80 5.63 0.03 -3.72
CA TRP A 80 5.63 0.77 -4.97
C TRP A 80 4.31 1.51 -5.21
N GLN A 81 3.17 0.96 -4.81
CA GLN A 81 1.88 1.66 -4.85
C GLN A 81 1.90 2.94 -4.01
N LYS A 82 2.39 2.87 -2.77
CA LYS A 82 2.52 4.05 -1.89
C LYS A 82 3.50 5.08 -2.47
N GLN A 83 4.60 4.63 -3.06
CA GLN A 83 5.58 5.52 -3.70
C GLN A 83 5.02 6.21 -4.94
N LEU A 84 4.23 5.50 -5.75
CA LEU A 84 3.51 6.07 -6.88
C LEU A 84 2.56 7.17 -6.43
N GLU A 85 1.70 6.88 -5.45
CA GLU A 85 0.75 7.85 -4.88
C GLU A 85 1.47 9.12 -4.41
N ASP A 86 2.49 8.97 -3.55
CA ASP A 86 3.27 10.06 -2.99
C ASP A 86 3.93 10.91 -4.09
N ALA A 87 4.61 10.25 -5.04
CA ALA A 87 5.30 10.94 -6.12
C ALA A 87 4.33 11.63 -7.09
N TYR A 88 3.16 11.04 -7.37
CA TYR A 88 2.16 11.64 -8.25
C TYR A 88 1.59 12.93 -7.64
N TYR A 89 1.11 12.87 -6.41
CA TYR A 89 0.51 14.05 -5.77
C TYR A 89 1.50 15.17 -5.49
N HIS A 90 2.78 14.83 -5.27
CA HIS A 90 3.84 15.83 -5.15
C HIS A 90 4.47 16.22 -6.49
N GLN A 91 3.93 15.74 -7.62
CA GLN A 91 4.40 16.02 -8.99
C GLN A 91 5.89 15.70 -9.22
N GLN A 92 6.41 14.68 -8.53
CA GLN A 92 7.83 14.28 -8.53
C GLN A 92 8.12 13.32 -9.69
N ILE A 93 8.17 13.86 -10.92
CA ILE A 93 8.37 13.09 -12.16
C ILE A 93 9.63 12.22 -12.11
N GLU A 94 10.74 12.71 -11.55
CA GLU A 94 12.00 11.95 -11.46
C GLU A 94 11.83 10.67 -10.64
N ARG A 95 11.16 10.73 -9.48
CA ARG A 95 10.86 9.54 -8.67
C ARG A 95 9.95 8.56 -9.38
N LEU A 96 9.01 9.04 -10.21
CA LEU A 96 8.16 8.17 -11.02
C LEU A 96 8.97 7.47 -12.12
N GLU A 97 9.94 8.13 -12.75
CA GLU A 97 10.82 7.50 -13.74
C GLU A 97 11.74 6.45 -13.08
N ASP A 98 12.28 6.73 -11.90
CA ASP A 98 13.04 5.75 -11.11
C ASP A 98 12.16 4.54 -10.76
N LEU A 99 10.94 4.79 -10.26
CA LEU A 99 9.97 3.76 -9.92
C LEU A 99 9.60 2.91 -11.15
N LYS A 100 9.43 3.52 -12.31
CA LYS A 100 9.18 2.83 -13.59
C LYS A 100 10.32 1.92 -13.99
N ILE A 101 11.58 2.34 -13.80
CA ILE A 101 12.76 1.52 -14.07
C ILE A 101 12.77 0.31 -13.12
N GLU A 102 12.54 0.53 -11.82
CA GLU A 102 12.53 -0.53 -10.81
C GLU A 102 11.43 -1.57 -11.07
N ILE A 103 10.17 -1.15 -11.21
CA ILE A 103 9.04 -2.06 -11.49
C ILE A 103 9.23 -2.75 -12.85
N GLY A 104 9.82 -2.04 -13.81
CA GLY A 104 10.08 -2.54 -15.16
C GLY A 104 10.90 -3.84 -15.19
N LYS A 105 11.75 -4.08 -14.18
CA LYS A 105 12.52 -5.33 -14.01
C LYS A 105 11.61 -6.55 -13.75
N TYR A 106 10.41 -6.32 -13.23
CA TYR A 106 9.50 -7.35 -12.73
C TYR A 106 8.14 -7.37 -13.46
N LYS A 107 7.90 -6.46 -14.41
CA LYS A 107 6.60 -6.25 -15.07
C LYS A 107 5.97 -7.48 -15.74
N ASN A 108 6.77 -8.50 -16.07
CA ASN A 108 6.30 -9.73 -16.69
C ASN A 108 6.03 -10.86 -15.67
N GLN A 109 6.23 -10.62 -14.37
CA GLN A 109 6.13 -11.66 -13.35
C GLN A 109 4.70 -11.87 -12.83
N SER A 110 3.84 -10.85 -12.90
CA SER A 110 2.41 -10.99 -12.58
C SER A 110 1.58 -9.85 -13.20
N GLN A 111 0.29 -10.09 -13.36
CA GLN A 111 -0.66 -9.07 -13.83
C GLN A 111 -0.70 -7.85 -12.90
N ASN A 112 -0.64 -8.06 -11.58
CA ASN A 112 -0.67 -6.96 -10.61
C ASN A 112 0.53 -6.01 -10.74
N ILE A 113 1.71 -6.53 -11.08
CA ILE A 113 2.91 -5.70 -11.30
C ILE A 113 2.84 -5.02 -12.65
N PHE A 114 2.31 -5.71 -13.67
CA PHE A 114 2.07 -5.08 -14.96
C PHE A 114 1.06 -3.93 -14.86
N ASN A 115 -0.02 -4.10 -14.08
CA ASN A 115 -1.00 -3.07 -13.78
C ASN A 115 -0.33 -1.85 -13.14
N LEU A 116 0.49 -2.06 -12.12
CA LEU A 116 1.22 -0.98 -11.46
C LEU A 116 2.21 -0.30 -12.41
N TYR A 117 2.95 -1.07 -13.20
CA TYR A 117 3.85 -0.53 -14.23
C TYR A 117 3.10 0.37 -15.23
N ALA A 118 1.96 -0.10 -15.73
CA ALA A 118 1.12 0.66 -16.65
C ALA A 118 0.61 1.97 -16.01
N LEU A 119 0.22 1.92 -14.74
CA LEU A 119 -0.22 3.10 -14.00
C LEU A 119 0.92 4.11 -13.76
N VAL A 120 2.14 3.66 -13.47
CA VAL A 120 3.30 4.56 -13.35
C VAL A 120 3.63 5.21 -14.71
N VAL A 121 3.65 4.43 -15.80
CA VAL A 121 3.86 4.96 -17.16
C VAL A 121 2.81 6.00 -17.51
N PHE A 122 1.54 5.72 -17.20
CA PHE A 122 0.44 6.64 -17.41
C PHE A 122 0.61 7.91 -16.58
N SER A 123 0.98 7.79 -15.31
CA SER A 123 1.15 8.91 -14.37
C SER A 123 2.23 9.88 -14.84
N ILE A 124 3.37 9.36 -15.31
CA ILE A 124 4.44 10.17 -15.92
C ILE A 124 3.91 10.95 -17.14
N ALA A 125 3.20 10.25 -18.04
CA ALA A 125 2.66 10.86 -19.25
C ALA A 125 1.59 11.93 -18.92
N SER A 126 0.76 11.68 -17.91
CA SER A 126 -0.25 12.63 -17.42
C SER A 126 0.41 13.92 -16.92
N LEU A 127 1.39 13.82 -16.01
CA LEU A 127 2.11 14.98 -15.47
C LEU A 127 2.90 15.74 -16.54
N LYS A 128 3.47 15.03 -17.52
CA LYS A 128 4.16 15.66 -18.67
C LYS A 128 3.21 16.21 -19.74
N LYS A 129 1.90 15.99 -19.63
CA LYS A 129 0.89 16.32 -20.64
C LYS A 129 1.15 15.65 -22.00
N GLN A 130 1.57 14.39 -21.97
CA GLN A 130 1.99 13.56 -23.11
C GLN A 130 1.16 12.26 -23.21
N ILE A 131 -0.11 12.31 -22.81
CA ILE A 131 -1.02 11.15 -22.83
C ILE A 131 -1.30 10.64 -24.25
N ASP A 132 -1.17 11.50 -25.25
CA ASP A 132 -1.21 11.13 -26.66
C ASP A 132 -0.04 10.22 -27.07
N GLN A 133 1.08 10.26 -26.34
CA GLN A 133 2.30 9.50 -26.65
C GLN A 133 2.32 8.09 -26.01
N ILE A 134 1.41 7.80 -25.08
CA ILE A 134 1.31 6.45 -24.49
C ILE A 134 0.48 5.52 -25.38
N SER A 135 0.96 4.28 -25.51
CA SER A 135 0.29 3.26 -26.31
C SER A 135 -1.12 2.94 -25.82
N GLU A 136 -2.02 2.60 -26.74
CA GLU A 136 -3.39 2.16 -26.39
C GLU A 136 -3.43 0.92 -25.50
N ASN A 137 -2.39 0.08 -25.53
CA ASN A 137 -2.30 -1.06 -24.61
C ASN A 137 -2.20 -0.60 -23.14
N ILE A 138 -1.38 0.42 -22.87
CA ILE A 138 -1.25 0.98 -21.51
C ILE A 138 -2.55 1.65 -21.09
N LYS A 139 -3.18 2.46 -21.95
CA LYS A 139 -4.48 3.09 -21.64
C LYS A 139 -5.56 2.06 -21.35
N ARG A 140 -5.64 1.00 -22.16
CA ARG A 140 -6.57 -0.12 -21.93
C ARG A 140 -6.29 -0.81 -20.60
N GLN A 141 -5.03 -1.09 -20.28
CA GLN A 141 -4.68 -1.75 -19.02
C GLN A 141 -5.09 -0.90 -17.82
N VAL A 142 -4.85 0.41 -17.88
CA VAL A 142 -5.22 1.34 -16.82
C VAL A 142 -6.74 1.41 -16.63
N ARG A 143 -7.52 1.46 -17.72
CA ARG A 143 -8.99 1.39 -17.64
C ARG A 143 -9.45 0.09 -16.97
N GLN A 144 -8.87 -1.05 -17.34
CA GLN A 144 -9.23 -2.34 -16.77
C GLN A 144 -9.05 -2.39 -15.25
N ILE A 145 -8.02 -1.75 -14.70
CA ILE A 145 -7.82 -1.70 -13.23
C ILE A 145 -9.05 -1.11 -12.52
N VAL A 146 -9.67 -0.07 -13.10
CA VAL A 146 -10.87 0.57 -12.52
C VAL A 146 -12.12 -0.27 -12.78
N PHE A 147 -12.29 -0.80 -13.98
CA PHE A 147 -13.47 -1.58 -14.36
C PHE A 147 -13.54 -2.98 -13.72
N ASP A 148 -12.39 -3.59 -13.42
CA ASP A 148 -12.31 -4.92 -12.79
C ASP A 148 -12.42 -4.85 -11.25
N SER A 149 -12.54 -3.65 -10.67
CA SER A 149 -12.67 -3.46 -9.23
C SER A 149 -14.10 -3.76 -8.76
N ASP A 150 -14.28 -4.85 -8.01
CA ASP A 150 -15.59 -5.27 -7.50
C ASP A 150 -16.20 -4.25 -6.50
N GLU A 151 -15.37 -3.47 -5.83
CA GLU A 151 -15.79 -2.44 -4.86
C GLU A 151 -15.00 -1.14 -5.06
N TRP A 152 -15.64 0.01 -4.78
CA TRP A 152 -14.95 1.30 -4.71
C TRP A 152 -14.17 1.38 -3.40
N SER A 153 -12.89 1.03 -3.45
CA SER A 153 -11.94 1.27 -2.35
C SER A 153 -11.28 2.65 -2.48
N GLU A 154 -10.60 3.12 -1.43
CA GLU A 154 -9.78 4.35 -1.50
C GLU A 154 -8.74 4.26 -2.63
N SER A 155 -8.11 3.09 -2.80
CA SER A 155 -7.16 2.82 -3.89
C SER A 155 -7.83 2.91 -5.26
N THR A 156 -9.00 2.29 -5.45
CA THR A 156 -9.72 2.33 -6.73
C THR A 156 -10.17 3.75 -7.08
N LEU A 157 -10.66 4.51 -6.10
CA LEU A 157 -11.08 5.91 -6.28
C LEU A 157 -9.91 6.80 -6.69
N GLN A 158 -8.76 6.63 -6.04
CA GLN A 158 -7.55 7.35 -6.39
C GLN A 158 -7.08 7.02 -7.81
N ILE A 159 -7.03 5.75 -8.18
CA ILE A 159 -6.66 5.33 -9.54
C ILE A 159 -7.63 5.93 -10.56
N PHE A 160 -8.93 5.93 -10.26
CA PHE A 160 -9.92 6.59 -11.09
C PHE A 160 -9.60 8.09 -11.22
N ALA A 161 -9.39 8.82 -10.13
CA ALA A 161 -9.06 10.24 -10.13
C ALA A 161 -7.82 10.56 -11.00
N MET A 162 -6.75 9.78 -10.83
CA MET A 162 -5.51 9.92 -11.61
C MET A 162 -5.72 9.71 -13.12
N THR A 163 -6.74 8.93 -13.51
CA THR A 163 -6.91 8.41 -14.87
C THR A 163 -8.13 8.95 -15.61
N MET A 164 -8.94 9.80 -14.97
CA MET A 164 -10.22 10.32 -15.50
C MET A 164 -10.14 10.87 -16.93
N MET A 165 -9.02 11.49 -17.28
CA MET A 165 -8.85 12.17 -18.57
C MET A 165 -8.82 11.25 -19.81
N ILE A 166 -8.80 9.92 -19.64
CA ILE A 166 -8.84 8.95 -20.75
C ILE A 166 -10.17 8.20 -20.90
N TYR A 167 -11.17 8.51 -20.09
CA TYR A 167 -12.50 7.91 -20.21
C TYR A 167 -13.38 8.73 -21.17
N ALA A 168 -14.21 8.04 -21.93
CA ALA A 168 -15.25 8.68 -22.71
C ALA A 168 -16.32 9.28 -21.78
N PRO A 169 -17.09 10.30 -22.22
CA PRO A 169 -18.15 10.89 -21.40
C PRO A 169 -19.13 9.83 -20.85
N GLU A 170 -19.49 8.84 -21.67
CA GLU A 170 -20.42 7.77 -21.28
C GLU A 170 -19.84 6.87 -20.18
N ASP A 171 -18.55 6.55 -20.27
CA ASP A 171 -17.83 5.78 -19.26
C ASP A 171 -17.71 6.57 -17.96
N MET A 172 -17.43 7.88 -18.04
CA MET A 172 -17.37 8.77 -16.88
C MET A 172 -18.71 8.83 -16.15
N ASP A 173 -19.81 9.01 -16.89
CA ASP A 173 -21.15 9.02 -16.31
C ASP A 173 -21.47 7.69 -15.62
N PHE A 174 -21.11 6.56 -16.23
CA PHE A 174 -21.29 5.25 -15.63
C PHE A 174 -20.48 5.10 -14.33
N LEU A 175 -19.18 5.41 -14.35
CA LEU A 175 -18.29 5.27 -13.20
C LEU A 175 -18.70 6.19 -12.05
N ILE A 176 -19.00 7.47 -12.33
CA ILE A 176 -19.48 8.44 -11.34
C ILE A 176 -20.80 7.97 -10.71
N ASN A 177 -21.75 7.49 -11.51
CA ASN A 177 -23.00 6.96 -10.98
C ASN A 177 -22.79 5.69 -10.14
N SER A 178 -21.82 4.84 -10.50
CA SER A 178 -21.41 3.68 -9.72
C SER A 178 -20.86 4.10 -8.35
N ILE A 179 -19.93 5.08 -8.31
CA ILE A 179 -19.40 5.66 -7.07
C ILE A 179 -20.54 6.20 -6.20
N PHE A 180 -21.44 7.00 -6.77
CA PHE A 180 -22.56 7.58 -6.03
C PHE A 180 -23.47 6.51 -5.42
N ARG A 181 -23.74 5.41 -6.12
CA ARG A 181 -24.54 4.31 -5.58
C ARG A 181 -23.86 3.66 -4.38
N THR A 182 -22.55 3.44 -4.44
CA THR A 182 -21.79 2.83 -3.36
C THR A 182 -21.76 3.69 -2.10
N TYR A 183 -21.62 5.02 -2.23
CA TYR A 183 -21.51 5.93 -1.08
C TYR A 183 -22.81 6.65 -0.71
N ARG A 184 -23.93 6.42 -1.41
CA ARG A 184 -25.22 7.11 -1.22
C ARG A 184 -25.70 7.16 0.24
N HIS A 185 -25.42 6.12 1.01
CA HIS A 185 -25.88 5.96 2.39
C HIS A 185 -24.76 6.05 3.44
N ASN A 186 -23.50 6.17 3.02
CA ASN A 186 -22.31 6.14 3.89
C ASN A 186 -21.27 7.19 3.45
N VAL A 187 -21.71 8.43 3.24
CA VAL A 187 -20.82 9.55 2.88
C VAL A 187 -19.75 9.79 3.95
N SER A 188 -20.02 9.43 5.21
CA SER A 188 -19.06 9.46 6.32
C SER A 188 -17.90 8.47 6.21
N ASN A 189 -17.97 7.49 5.29
CA ASN A 189 -16.88 6.54 5.02
C ASN A 189 -15.93 7.01 3.91
N LEU A 190 -16.24 8.12 3.23
CA LEU A 190 -15.26 8.81 2.40
C LEU A 190 -14.26 9.46 3.37
N SER A 191 -13.00 9.01 3.34
CA SER A 191 -11.95 9.67 4.13
C SER A 191 -11.89 11.15 3.71
N GLY A 192 -11.61 12.07 4.65
CA GLY A 192 -11.48 13.50 4.34
C GLY A 192 -10.47 13.81 3.22
N ARG A 193 -9.57 12.86 2.89
CA ARG A 193 -8.62 12.95 1.78
C ARG A 193 -9.29 12.95 0.39
N LEU A 194 -10.38 12.20 0.22
CA LEU A 194 -11.13 12.12 -1.05
C LEU A 194 -11.90 13.41 -1.37
N GLN A 195 -12.32 14.16 -0.34
CA GLN A 195 -13.04 15.43 -0.51
C GLN A 195 -12.11 16.61 -0.85
N GLU A 196 -10.88 16.64 -0.34
CA GLU A 196 -9.99 17.79 -0.51
C GLU A 196 -9.06 17.68 -1.73
N ARG A 197 -8.47 16.50 -2.00
CA ARG A 197 -7.44 16.37 -3.06
C ARG A 197 -7.99 15.99 -4.42
N ASP A 198 -8.85 14.97 -4.48
CA ASP A 198 -9.31 14.43 -5.77
C ASP A 198 -10.41 15.29 -6.39
N CYS A 199 -11.32 15.87 -5.58
CA CYS A 199 -12.28 16.86 -6.08
C CYS A 199 -11.62 18.16 -6.59
N GLN A 200 -10.49 18.59 -6.00
CA GLN A 200 -9.73 19.73 -6.52
C GLN A 200 -9.14 19.44 -7.90
N GLU A 201 -8.57 18.26 -8.15
CA GLU A 201 -8.07 17.89 -9.48
C GLU A 201 -9.20 17.71 -10.50
N VAL A 202 -10.33 17.10 -10.11
CA VAL A 202 -11.55 17.02 -10.95
C VAL A 202 -12.00 18.42 -11.38
N CYS A 203 -12.02 19.38 -10.46
CA CYS A 203 -12.45 20.76 -10.74
C CYS A 203 -11.40 21.53 -11.55
N VAL A 204 -10.10 21.42 -11.24
CA VAL A 204 -9.03 22.13 -11.94
C VAL A 204 -8.88 21.65 -13.39
N ASN A 205 -9.01 20.34 -13.63
CA ASN A 205 -8.95 19.78 -14.99
C ASN A 205 -10.20 20.08 -15.83
N ASN A 206 -11.39 20.22 -15.22
CA ASN A 206 -12.61 20.63 -15.94
C ASN A 206 -12.69 22.15 -16.22
N LEU A 207 -12.06 23.00 -15.41
CA LEU A 207 -12.03 24.45 -15.61
C LEU A 207 -10.93 24.93 -16.58
N SER A 208 -10.01 24.04 -16.97
CA SER A 208 -8.89 24.33 -17.88
C SER A 208 -9.16 23.90 -19.33
N ARG A 209 -10.39 23.47 -19.65
CA ARG A 209 -10.85 23.12 -21.00
C ARG A 209 -11.83 24.16 -21.54
#